data_AF-A0A8H3JAT7-F1
#
_entry.id   AF-A0A8H3JAT7-F1
#
_cell.length_a   1.000
_cell.length_b   1.000
_cell.length_c   1.000
_cell.angle_alpha   90.00
_cell.angle_beta   90.00
_cell.angle_gamma   90.00
#
_symmetry.space_group_name_H-M   'P 1'
#
loop_
_entity.id
_entity.type
_entity.pdbx_description
1 polymer ?
#
loop_
_entity_poly.entity_id
_entity_poly.type
_entity_poly.pdbx_seq_one_letter_code
_entity_poly.pdbx_strand_id
1 'polypeptide(L)'
;MLTFETSAIQGVAGIIEKLKSLPFEKVAHKVSTLDAQPSNESGGILVMVTGALLVDEEQRAMNYTQVFQLLPDGSGSYFVFNDAFRLIY
;
A
#
# COMPACT_ATOMS: atom_id res chain seq x y z
N MET A 1 9.58 -1.12 -4.03
CA MET A 1 8.95 -2.00 -5.03
C MET A 1 7.48 -2.11 -4.70
N LEU A 2 6.60 -2.07 -5.69
CA LEU A 2 5.16 -2.29 -5.54
C LEU A 2 4.79 -3.62 -6.18
N THR A 3 4.00 -4.43 -5.49
CA THR A 3 3.25 -5.55 -6.08
C THR A 3 1.76 -5.25 -5.98
N PHE A 4 1.08 -5.05 -7.10
CA PHE A 4 -0.36 -4.76 -7.15
C PHE A 4 -1.09 -5.87 -7.90
N GLU A 5 -1.96 -6.65 -7.22
CA GLU A 5 -2.74 -7.74 -7.84
C GLU A 5 -1.89 -8.67 -8.73
N THR A 6 -0.67 -9.04 -8.28
CA THR A 6 0.40 -9.82 -8.97
C THR A 6 1.38 -9.06 -9.87
N SER A 7 1.06 -7.83 -10.29
CA SER A 7 1.99 -7.03 -11.10
C SER A 7 3.10 -6.48 -10.21
N ALA A 8 4.36 -6.81 -10.50
CA ALA A 8 5.53 -6.30 -9.79
C ALA A 8 6.15 -5.10 -10.54
N ILE A 9 6.35 -3.99 -9.82
CA ILE A 9 6.84 -2.72 -10.35
C ILE A 9 7.97 -2.21 -9.46
N GLN A 10 9.08 -1.85 -10.08
CA GLN A 10 10.26 -1.30 -9.40
C GLN A 10 10.47 0.17 -9.76
N GLY A 11 10.99 0.94 -8.80
CA GLY A 11 11.34 2.35 -8.99
C GLY A 11 10.16 3.30 -8.92
N VAL A 12 10.44 4.53 -8.49
CA VAL A 12 9.41 5.56 -8.21
C VAL A 12 8.58 5.89 -9.45
N ALA A 13 9.22 6.06 -10.61
CA ALA A 13 8.54 6.43 -11.85
C ALA A 13 7.50 5.37 -12.27
N GLY A 14 7.91 4.10 -12.32
CA GLY A 14 7.00 3.00 -12.67
C GLY A 14 5.88 2.82 -11.64
N ILE A 15 6.18 2.98 -10.34
CA ILE A 15 5.17 2.90 -9.28
C ILE A 15 4.11 4.00 -9.46
N ILE A 16 4.53 5.25 -9.68
CA ILE A 16 3.61 6.36 -9.91
C ILE A 16 2.77 6.14 -11.17
N GLU A 17 3.38 5.68 -12.25
CA GLU A 17 2.67 5.35 -13.49
C GLU A 17 1.59 4.28 -13.26
N LYS A 18 1.95 3.18 -12.58
CA LYS A 18 1.01 2.11 -12.24
C LYS A 18 -0.16 2.59 -11.39
N LEU A 19 0.09 3.42 -10.38
CA LEU A 19 -0.96 3.96 -9.52
C LEU A 19 -1.89 4.90 -10.29
N LYS A 20 -1.33 5.72 -11.21
CA LYS A 20 -2.11 6.61 -12.09
C LYS A 20 -2.89 5.87 -13.17
N SER A 21 -2.46 4.67 -13.56
CA SER A 21 -3.13 3.87 -14.58
C SER A 21 -4.34 3.10 -14.05
N LEU A 22 -4.63 3.15 -12.75
CA LEU A 22 -5.75 2.43 -12.17
C LEU A 22 -7.09 3.10 -12.60
N PRO A 23 -8.12 2.31 -12.94
CA PRO A 23 -9.34 2.82 -13.57
C PRO A 23 -10.32 3.40 -12.54
N PHE A 24 -9.88 4.37 -11.75
CA PHE A 24 -10.74 5.09 -10.80
C PHE A 24 -10.37 6.58 -10.76
N GLU A 25 -11.38 7.45 -10.64
CA GLU A 25 -11.17 8.89 -10.51
C GLU A 25 -10.98 9.30 -9.04
N LYS A 26 -11.78 8.68 -8.16
CA LYS A 26 -11.70 8.88 -6.71
C LYS A 26 -11.61 7.54 -6.00
N VAL A 27 -10.71 7.47 -5.03
CA VAL A 27 -10.58 6.31 -4.16
C VAL A 27 -10.42 6.78 -2.72
N ALA A 28 -11.26 6.27 -1.82
CA ALA A 28 -11.16 6.48 -0.40
C ALA A 28 -10.81 5.16 0.31
N HIS A 29 -9.76 5.19 1.11
CA HIS A 29 -9.33 4.03 1.90
C HIS A 29 -10.05 4.07 3.26
N LYS A 30 -10.83 3.03 3.55
CA LYS A 30 -11.38 2.79 4.89
C LYS A 30 -10.55 1.70 5.58
N VAL A 31 -9.65 2.11 6.46
CA VAL A 31 -8.83 1.18 7.24
C VAL A 31 -9.68 0.50 8.32
N SER A 32 -9.60 -0.82 8.41
CA SER A 32 -10.27 -1.64 9.43
C SER A 32 -9.29 -2.06 10.52
N THR A 33 -8.16 -2.66 10.14
CA THR A 33 -7.09 -3.03 11.07
C THR A 33 -5.74 -2.54 10.56
N LEU A 34 -4.85 -2.27 11.51
CA LEU A 34 -3.46 -1.92 11.26
C LEU A 34 -2.62 -2.54 12.36
N ASP A 35 -1.69 -3.40 11.96
CA ASP A 35 -0.74 -4.05 12.84
C ASP A 35 0.67 -3.73 12.38
N ALA A 36 1.57 -3.40 13.31
CA ALA A 36 2.94 -3.01 13.00
C ALA A 36 3.96 -3.76 13.88
N GLN A 37 5.10 -4.11 13.28
CA GLN A 37 6.22 -4.79 13.93
C GLN A 37 7.55 -4.21 13.45
N PRO A 38 8.61 -4.21 14.28
CA PRO A 38 9.97 -3.97 13.80
C PRO A 38 10.34 -5.02 12.73
N SER A 39 10.88 -4.57 11.59
CA SER A 39 11.25 -5.46 10.47
C SER A 39 12.75 -5.75 10.37
N ASN A 40 13.59 -4.92 10.98
CA ASN A 40 15.04 -5.12 11.06
C ASN A 40 15.64 -4.30 12.22
N GLU A 41 16.91 -4.55 12.52
CA GLU A 41 17.67 -3.86 13.57
C GLU A 41 17.96 -2.38 13.24
N SER A 42 17.86 -1.99 11.97
CA SER A 42 18.11 -0.62 11.50
C SER A 42 16.89 0.30 11.64
N GLY A 43 15.85 -0.11 12.37
CA GLY A 43 14.65 0.69 12.61
C GLY A 43 13.60 0.59 11.50
N GLY A 44 13.68 -0.41 10.62
CA GLY A 44 12.61 -0.68 9.65
C GLY A 44 11.32 -1.14 10.34
N ILE A 45 10.18 -0.87 9.72
CA ILE A 45 8.85 -1.23 10.25
C ILE A 45 8.10 -2.04 9.19
N LEU A 46 7.53 -3.18 9.57
CA LEU A 46 6.58 -3.94 8.77
C LEU A 46 5.17 -3.57 9.24
N VAL A 47 4.32 -3.12 8.32
CA VAL A 47 2.93 -2.74 8.60
C VAL A 47 2.02 -3.61 7.75
N MET A 48 1.02 -4.23 8.37
CA MET A 48 -0.06 -4.94 7.69
C MET A 48 -1.36 -4.18 7.91
N VAL A 49 -2.06 -3.87 6.82
CA VAL A 49 -3.31 -3.13 6.80
C VAL A 49 -4.39 -4.01 6.19
N THR A 50 -5.56 -4.07 6.83
CA THR A 50 -6.77 -4.57 6.19
C THR A 50 -7.82 -3.45 6.16
N GLY A 51 -8.65 -3.44 5.13
CA GLY A 51 -9.66 -2.40 4.99
C GLY A 51 -10.54 -2.60 3.78
N ALA A 52 -11.22 -1.54 3.38
CA ALA A 52 -11.99 -1.49 2.15
C ALA A 52 -11.66 -0.24 1.33
N LEU A 53 -11.64 -0.39 0.01
CA LEU A 53 -11.61 0.68 -0.97
C LEU A 53 -13.04 1.06 -1.32
N LEU A 54 -13.33 2.36 -1.20
CA LEU A 54 -14.54 2.98 -1.72
C LEU A 54 -14.11 3.71 -3.00
N VAL A 55 -14.60 3.25 -4.14
CA VAL A 55 -14.24 3.78 -5.46
C VAL A 55 -15.38 4.63 -6.00
N ASP A 56 -15.07 5.84 -6.45
CA ASP A 56 -16.00 6.83 -7.00
C ASP A 56 -17.22 7.06 -6.09
N GLU A 57 -18.44 6.98 -6.63
CA GLU A 57 -19.70 7.01 -5.88
C GLU A 57 -20.32 5.61 -5.73
N GLU A 58 -19.55 4.55 -6.02
CA GLU A 58 -20.06 3.19 -5.88
C GLU A 58 -20.30 2.84 -4.40
N GLN A 59 -21.47 2.27 -4.12
CA GLN A 59 -21.80 1.78 -2.78
C GLN A 59 -21.00 0.52 -2.39
N ARG A 60 -20.37 -0.15 -3.35
CA ARG A 60 -19.73 -1.44 -3.11
C ARG A 60 -18.29 -1.25 -2.64
N ALA A 61 -18.10 -1.38 -1.34
CA ALA A 61 -16.77 -1.42 -0.74
C ALA A 61 -16.02 -2.69 -1.18
N MET A 62 -14.81 -2.53 -1.70
CA MET A 62 -13.92 -3.64 -2.07
C MET A 62 -12.91 -3.88 -0.96
N ASN A 63 -12.97 -5.04 -0.32
CA ASN A 63 -12.01 -5.35 0.74
C ASN A 63 -10.60 -5.50 0.17
N TYR A 64 -9.59 -5.07 0.93
CA TYR A 64 -8.20 -5.19 0.55
C TYR A 64 -7.33 -5.55 1.76
N THR A 65 -6.17 -6.10 1.46
CA THR A 65 -5.03 -6.18 2.36
C THR A 65 -3.83 -5.52 1.70
N GLN A 66 -3.03 -4.81 2.51
CA GLN A 66 -1.82 -4.16 2.04
C GLN A 66 -0.72 -4.28 3.08
N VAL A 67 0.48 -4.63 2.62
CA VAL A 67 1.67 -4.73 3.47
C VAL A 67 2.69 -3.70 3.03
N PHE A 68 3.21 -2.94 3.99
CA PHE A 68 4.28 -1.98 3.78
C PHE A 68 5.51 -2.39 4.58
N GLN A 69 6.68 -2.36 3.96
CA GLN A 69 7.94 -2.27 4.67
C GLN A 69 8.45 -0.83 4.57
N LEU A 70 8.47 -0.16 5.72
CA LEU A 70 8.98 1.19 5.87
C LEU A 70 10.44 1.12 6.32
N LEU A 71 11.31 1.89 5.66
CA LEU A 71 12.70 2.06 6.09
C LEU A 71 12.95 3.54 6.44
N PRO A 72 13.80 3.83 7.44
CA PRO A 72 14.15 5.21 7.78
C PRO A 72 14.81 5.93 6.60
N ASP A 73 14.46 7.21 6.39
CA ASP A 73 15.04 8.05 5.35
C ASP A 73 16.32 8.80 5.78
N GLY A 74 16.74 8.62 7.04
CA GLY A 74 17.86 9.33 7.65
C GLY A 74 17.57 10.79 8.06
N SER A 75 16.39 11.31 7.75
CA SER A 75 15.93 12.68 8.07
C SER A 75 14.85 12.71 9.16
N GLY A 76 14.59 11.57 9.81
CA GLY A 76 13.59 11.42 10.86
C GLY A 76 12.22 10.96 10.35
N SER A 77 12.09 10.60 9.07
CA SER A 77 10.88 10.04 8.47
C SER A 77 11.15 8.65 7.88
N TYR A 78 10.19 8.12 7.15
CA TYR A 78 10.24 6.82 6.49
C TYR A 78 9.89 6.92 5.02
N PHE A 79 10.41 5.99 4.22
CA PHE A 79 9.94 5.73 2.87
C PHE A 79 9.47 4.28 2.72
N VAL A 80 8.58 4.05 1.76
CA VAL A 80 8.06 2.71 1.46
C VAL A 80 9.09 1.96 0.60
N PHE A 81 9.75 0.97 1.19
CA PHE A 81 10.70 0.12 0.49
C PHE A 81 9.99 -1.04 -0.22
N ASN A 82 9.08 -1.73 0.47
CA ASN A 82 8.19 -2.73 -0.12
C ASN A 82 6.73 -2.33 0.10
N ASP A 83 5.92 -2.53 -0.94
CA ASP A 83 4.48 -2.36 -0.94
C ASP A 83 3.86 -3.57 -1.66
N ALA A 84 2.97 -4.30 -0.99
CA ALA A 84 2.24 -5.40 -1.57
C ALA A 84 0.74 -5.23 -1.31
N PHE A 85 -0.03 -5.11 -2.38
CA PHE A 85 -1.47 -4.87 -2.37
C PHE A 85 -2.24 -6.04 -2.98
N ARG A 86 -3.32 -6.45 -2.31
CA ARG A 86 -4.28 -7.46 -2.78
C ARG A 86 -5.71 -7.07 -2.45
N LEU A 87 -6.61 -7.25 -3.42
CA LEU A 87 -8.05 -7.29 -3.19
C LEU A 87 -8.44 -8.63 -2.55
N ILE A 88 -9.43 -8.58 -1.67
CA ILE A 88 -10.01 -9.74 -0.99
C ILE A 88 -11.45 -9.91 -1.49
N TYR A 89 -11.69 -11.04 -2.17
CA TYR A 89 -12.97 -11.39 -2.80
C TYR A 89 -13.84 -12.25 -1.88
#